data_AF-A0A5E8CIG2-F1
#
_entry.id   AF-A0A5E8CIG2-F1
#
_cell.length_a   1.000
_cell.length_b   1.000
_cell.length_c   1.000
_cell.angle_alpha   90.00
_cell.angle_beta   90.00
_cell.angle_gamma   90.00
#
_symmetry.space_group_name_H-M   'P 1'
#
loop_
_entity.id
_entity.type
_entity.pdbx_description
1 polymer ?
#
loop_
_entity_poly.entity_id
_entity_poly.type
_entity_poly.pdbx_seq_one_letter_code
_entity_poly.pdbx_strand_id
1 'polypeptide(L)'
;MKFKCSNHNFLKSLLPINTSPKCYSQHLMDEYSISHILTGLGFYVLFPKSNYFWALATSLFWEIIEQTDLLKNLFNNLGPIVNIKTQYSGDSILNSLGDNLFFILGYYIGKQNPKVANNKKAFSILFLLVNASVVYTTYYIENNIYTK
;
A
#
# COMPACT_ATOMS: atom_id res chain seq x y z
N MET A 1 3.79 -12.74 -11.18
CA MET A 1 4.56 -11.60 -10.61
C MET A 1 5.83 -11.35 -11.39
N LYS A 2 6.13 -10.07 -11.64
CA LYS A 2 7.46 -9.64 -12.12
C LYS A 2 8.35 -9.34 -10.93
N PHE A 3 9.67 -9.32 -11.11
CA PHE A 3 10.57 -8.95 -10.02
C PHE A 3 10.48 -7.45 -9.62
N LYS A 4 10.34 -6.54 -10.59
CA LYS A 4 10.31 -5.07 -10.41
C LYS A 4 9.63 -4.38 -11.61
N CYS A 5 9.49 -3.04 -11.61
CA CYS A 5 9.00 -2.32 -12.80
C CYS A 5 9.82 -2.66 -14.07
N SER A 6 9.11 -2.86 -15.17
CA SER A 6 9.69 -3.18 -16.48
C SER A 6 10.44 -2.00 -17.10
N ASN A 7 10.11 -0.76 -16.72
CA ASN A 7 10.66 0.46 -17.32
C ASN A 7 11.85 1.06 -16.55
N HIS A 8 12.15 0.54 -15.36
CA HIS A 8 13.20 1.06 -14.50
C HIS A 8 14.23 -0.02 -14.21
N ASN A 9 15.49 0.36 -13.99
CA ASN A 9 16.48 -0.56 -13.43
C ASN A 9 16.21 -0.76 -11.92
N PHE A 10 16.93 -1.68 -11.28
CA PHE A 10 16.69 -2.00 -9.86
C PHE A 10 16.69 -0.77 -8.95
N LEU A 11 17.71 0.10 -9.06
CA LEU A 11 17.81 1.31 -8.22
C LEU A 11 16.65 2.28 -8.44
N LYS A 12 16.26 2.49 -9.70
CA LYS A 12 15.10 3.32 -10.05
C LYS A 12 13.75 2.65 -9.69
N SER A 13 13.76 1.36 -9.37
CA SER A 13 12.60 0.66 -8.83
C SER A 13 12.48 0.73 -7.31
N LEU A 14 13.40 1.41 -6.61
CA LEU A 14 13.30 1.55 -5.14
C LEU A 14 12.31 2.66 -4.73
N LEU A 15 12.19 3.70 -5.53
CA LEU A 15 11.39 4.90 -5.22
C LEU A 15 10.56 5.28 -6.45
N PRO A 16 9.40 5.93 -6.28
CA PRO A 16 8.53 6.28 -7.40
C PRO A 16 9.05 7.56 -8.09
N ILE A 17 10.23 7.46 -8.71
CA ILE A 17 10.89 8.56 -9.42
C ILE A 17 10.68 8.37 -10.93
N ASN A 18 10.18 9.40 -11.61
CA ASN A 18 9.90 9.38 -13.06
C ASN A 18 9.03 8.17 -13.45
N THR A 19 7.95 7.96 -12.69
CA THR A 19 7.02 6.86 -12.91
C THR A 19 6.00 7.20 -13.98
N SER A 20 5.35 6.16 -14.49
CA SER A 20 4.14 6.25 -15.29
C SER A 20 3.12 5.31 -14.68
N PRO A 21 1.84 5.39 -15.06
CA PRO A 21 0.81 4.55 -14.45
C PRO A 21 1.08 3.04 -14.58
N LYS A 22 1.83 2.63 -15.61
CA LYS A 22 2.27 1.24 -15.80
C LYS A 22 3.28 0.74 -14.75
N CYS A 23 3.83 1.64 -13.93
CA CYS A 23 4.71 1.29 -12.82
C CYS A 23 4.04 1.39 -11.45
N TYR A 24 2.73 1.67 -11.35
CA TYR A 24 2.05 1.61 -10.06
C TYR A 24 2.17 0.22 -9.45
N SER A 25 2.46 0.20 -8.14
CA SER A 25 2.73 -1.03 -7.37
C SER A 25 3.91 -1.86 -7.92
N GLN A 26 4.88 -1.22 -8.58
CA GLN A 26 6.07 -1.88 -9.12
C GLN A 26 7.39 -1.44 -8.45
N HIS A 27 7.31 -0.59 -7.43
CA HIS A 27 8.44 -0.02 -6.72
C HIS A 27 8.50 -0.51 -5.27
N LEU A 28 9.69 -0.53 -4.66
CA LEU A 28 9.84 -0.89 -3.24
C LEU A 28 9.02 0.06 -2.35
N MET A 29 9.13 1.36 -2.59
CA MET A 29 8.26 2.37 -2.01
C MET A 29 7.44 2.99 -3.13
N ASP A 30 6.16 3.18 -2.89
CA ASP A 30 5.16 3.63 -3.85
C ASP A 30 4.13 4.54 -3.18
N GLU A 31 3.05 4.84 -3.89
CA GLU A 31 1.98 5.73 -3.47
C GLU A 31 1.17 5.15 -2.29
N TYR A 32 1.21 3.83 -2.10
CA TYR A 32 0.44 3.08 -1.10
C TYR A 32 1.25 2.71 0.15
N SER A 33 2.58 2.89 0.12
CA SER A 33 3.47 2.55 1.24
C SER A 33 3.04 3.19 2.57
N ILE A 34 2.53 4.42 2.57
CA ILE A 34 1.99 5.07 3.79
C ILE A 34 0.71 4.38 4.29
N SER A 35 -0.13 3.88 3.39
CA SER A 35 -1.31 3.07 3.73
C SER A 35 -0.90 1.73 4.35
N HIS A 36 0.19 1.11 3.92
CA HIS A 36 0.73 -0.09 4.57
C HIS A 36 1.24 0.20 5.99
N ILE A 37 1.96 1.32 6.21
CA ILE A 37 2.33 1.77 7.56
C ILE A 37 1.08 1.93 8.44
N LEU A 38 0.05 2.61 7.96
CA LEU A 38 -1.17 2.82 8.74
C LEU A 38 -1.94 1.52 9.00
N THR A 39 -1.96 0.60 8.04
CA THR A 39 -2.59 -0.71 8.21
C THR A 39 -1.84 -1.56 9.24
N GLY A 40 -0.51 -1.56 9.22
CA GLY A 40 0.31 -2.23 10.23
C GLY A 40 0.14 -1.64 11.63
N LEU A 41 0.07 -0.31 11.72
CA LEU A 41 -0.27 0.38 12.96
C LEU A 41 -1.67 -0.03 13.45
N GLY A 42 -2.65 -0.06 12.55
CA GLY A 42 -4.02 -0.50 12.83
C GLY A 42 -4.09 -1.95 13.30
N PHE A 43 -3.31 -2.84 12.71
CA PHE A 43 -3.19 -4.23 13.17
C PHE A 43 -2.74 -4.29 14.63
N TYR A 44 -1.74 -3.50 15.03
CA TYR A 44 -1.34 -3.43 16.44
C TYR A 44 -2.45 -2.84 17.33
N VAL A 45 -3.16 -1.80 16.88
CA VAL A 45 -4.29 -1.20 17.63
C VAL A 45 -5.40 -2.22 17.89
N LEU A 46 -5.68 -3.10 16.93
CA LEU A 46 -6.69 -4.14 17.03
C LEU A 46 -6.19 -5.36 17.81
N PHE A 47 -4.93 -5.73 17.64
CA PHE A 47 -4.31 -6.91 18.22
C PHE A 47 -3.03 -6.55 19.02
N PRO A 48 -3.13 -5.78 20.11
CA PRO A 48 -1.96 -5.25 20.83
C PRO A 48 -1.11 -6.32 21.52
N LYS A 49 -1.67 -7.53 21.71
CA LYS A 49 -0.98 -8.69 22.28
C LYS A 49 -0.34 -9.60 21.22
N SER A 50 -0.48 -9.28 19.94
CA SER A 50 0.17 -10.02 18.86
C SER A 50 1.70 -9.89 18.96
N ASN A 51 2.41 -10.75 18.22
CA ASN A 51 3.85 -10.65 18.04
C ASN A 51 4.16 -10.36 16.56
N TYR A 52 5.45 -10.14 16.25
CA TYR A 52 5.89 -9.85 14.88
C TYR A 52 5.59 -10.97 13.89
N PHE A 53 5.55 -12.23 14.35
CA PHE A 53 5.20 -13.35 13.49
C PHE A 53 3.78 -13.21 12.94
N TRP A 54 2.80 -12.89 13.80
CA TRP A 54 1.43 -12.68 13.35
C TRP A 54 1.29 -11.45 12.46
N ALA A 55 1.97 -10.36 12.78
CA ALA A 55 1.97 -9.17 11.93
C ALA A 55 2.52 -9.47 10.53
N LEU A 56 3.66 -10.17 10.45
CA LEU A 56 4.27 -10.55 9.17
C LEU A 56 3.41 -11.56 8.40
N ALA A 57 2.86 -12.57 9.08
CA ALA A 57 2.00 -13.56 8.45
C ALA A 57 0.74 -12.92 7.86
N THR A 58 0.13 -11.94 8.57
CA THR A 58 -1.01 -11.18 8.05
C THR A 58 -0.64 -10.37 6.80
N SER A 59 0.50 -9.68 6.82
CA SER A 59 0.95 -8.90 5.67
C SER A 59 1.26 -9.79 4.47
N LEU A 60 1.98 -10.91 4.66
CA LEU A 60 2.27 -11.87 3.60
C LEU A 60 1.00 -12.52 3.03
N PHE A 61 0.04 -12.82 3.90
CA PHE A 61 -1.24 -13.39 3.48
C PHE A 61 -2.02 -12.41 2.60
N TRP A 62 -1.99 -11.13 2.93
CA TRP A 62 -2.59 -10.08 2.09
C TRP A 62 -1.95 -10.03 0.71
N GLU A 63 -0.62 -10.00 0.61
CA GLU A 63 0.10 -10.01 -0.67
C GLU A 63 -0.26 -11.22 -1.55
N ILE A 64 -0.38 -12.40 -0.94
CA ILE A 64 -0.78 -13.61 -1.70
C ILE A 64 -2.18 -13.46 -2.27
N ILE A 65 -3.11 -12.91 -1.48
CA ILE A 65 -4.50 -12.69 -1.89
C ILE A 65 -4.60 -11.62 -2.98
N GLU A 66 -3.88 -10.51 -2.81
CA GLU A 66 -3.82 -9.40 -3.76
C GLU A 66 -3.35 -9.84 -5.14
N GLN A 67 -2.42 -10.79 -5.20
CA GLN A 67 -1.91 -11.33 -6.44
C GLN A 67 -2.86 -12.28 -7.20
N THR A 68 -3.97 -12.67 -6.58
CA THR A 68 -4.99 -13.51 -7.22
C THR A 68 -5.73 -12.75 -8.31
N ASP A 69 -6.15 -13.46 -9.36
CA ASP A 69 -6.95 -12.85 -10.44
C ASP A 69 -8.28 -12.29 -9.93
N LEU A 70 -8.83 -12.89 -8.87
CA LEU A 70 -10.06 -12.40 -8.25
C LEU A 70 -9.90 -10.98 -7.70
N LEU A 71 -8.87 -10.71 -6.89
CA LEU A 71 -8.66 -9.36 -6.35
C LEU A 71 -8.21 -8.37 -7.42
N LYS A 72 -7.32 -8.76 -8.33
CA LYS A 72 -6.91 -7.86 -9.43
C LYS A 72 -8.11 -7.44 -10.27
N ASN A 73 -9.00 -8.37 -10.60
CA ASN A 73 -10.24 -8.06 -11.33
C ASN A 73 -11.17 -7.17 -10.51
N LEU A 74 -11.28 -7.41 -9.20
CA LEU A 74 -12.05 -6.55 -8.31
C LEU A 74 -11.52 -5.11 -8.31
N PHE A 75 -10.21 -4.92 -8.14
CA PHE A 75 -9.59 -3.59 -8.17
C PHE A 75 -9.77 -2.90 -9.52
N ASN A 76 -9.61 -3.63 -10.63
CA ASN A 76 -9.87 -3.11 -11.97
C ASN A 76 -11.34 -2.73 -12.21
N ASN A 77 -12.29 -3.37 -11.53
CA ASN A 77 -13.70 -3.02 -11.60
C ASN A 77 -14.05 -1.83 -10.69
N LEU A 78 -13.37 -1.68 -9.55
CA LEU A 78 -13.63 -0.60 -8.58
C LEU A 78 -12.90 0.70 -8.91
N GLY A 79 -11.69 0.64 -9.49
CA GLY A 79 -10.90 1.81 -9.87
C GLY A 79 -11.69 2.85 -10.68
N PRO A 80 -12.43 2.46 -11.72
CA PRO A 80 -13.25 3.39 -12.50
C PRO A 80 -14.32 4.15 -11.70
N ILE A 81 -14.81 3.58 -10.58
CA ILE A 81 -15.80 4.25 -9.70
C ILE A 81 -15.19 5.49 -9.03
N VAL A 82 -13.89 5.44 -8.73
CA VAL A 82 -13.11 6.57 -8.19
C VAL A 82 -12.31 7.30 -9.29
N ASN A 83 -12.68 7.11 -10.56
CA ASN A 83 -12.03 7.70 -11.73
C ASN A 83 -10.53 7.37 -11.86
N ILE A 84 -10.10 6.23 -11.33
CA ILE A 84 -8.80 5.63 -11.61
C ILE A 84 -8.96 4.76 -12.86
N LYS A 85 -8.32 5.15 -13.95
CA LYS A 85 -8.44 4.56 -15.30
C LYS A 85 -7.38 3.50 -15.55
N THR A 86 -6.26 3.55 -14.85
CA THR A 86 -5.18 2.59 -15.04
C THR A 86 -5.58 1.23 -14.52
N GLN A 87 -5.31 0.19 -15.32
CA GLN A 87 -5.49 -1.18 -14.85
C GLN A 87 -4.37 -1.56 -13.88
N TYR A 88 -4.76 -2.11 -12.75
CA TYR A 88 -3.89 -2.74 -11.76
C TYR A 88 -3.44 -4.12 -12.27
N SER A 89 -2.12 -4.29 -12.41
CA SER A 89 -1.51 -5.52 -12.92
C SER A 89 -1.10 -6.53 -11.85
N GLY A 90 -1.33 -6.21 -10.57
CA GLY A 90 -0.69 -6.90 -9.45
C GLY A 90 0.69 -6.31 -9.14
N ASP A 91 1.15 -6.55 -7.93
CA ASP A 91 2.43 -6.05 -7.44
C ASP A 91 3.62 -6.78 -8.07
N SER A 92 4.76 -6.12 -8.08
CA SER A 92 6.04 -6.80 -8.29
C SER A 92 6.54 -7.48 -7.00
N ILE A 93 7.45 -8.44 -7.10
CA ILE A 93 8.11 -9.04 -5.91
C ILE A 93 8.75 -7.95 -5.05
N LEU A 94 9.39 -6.95 -5.68
CA LEU A 94 10.01 -5.84 -4.97
C LEU A 94 8.98 -4.97 -4.22
N ASN A 95 7.81 -4.75 -4.80
CA ASN A 95 6.74 -3.98 -4.18
C ASN A 95 6.13 -4.74 -2.99
N SER A 96 5.75 -6.02 -3.19
CA SER A 96 5.29 -6.86 -2.08
C SER A 96 6.28 -6.93 -0.92
N LEU A 97 7.59 -6.96 -1.18
CA LEU A 97 8.60 -6.86 -0.12
C LEU A 97 8.54 -5.52 0.62
N GLY A 98 8.38 -4.42 -0.12
CA GLY A 98 8.17 -3.08 0.41
C GLY A 98 6.93 -2.98 1.28
N ASP A 99 5.79 -3.48 0.81
CA ASP A 99 4.51 -3.42 1.52
C ASP A 99 4.58 -4.16 2.85
N ASN A 100 5.23 -5.32 2.88
CA ASN A 100 5.54 -6.03 4.12
C ASN A 100 6.47 -5.22 5.04
N LEU A 101 7.52 -4.59 4.52
CA LEU A 101 8.43 -3.75 5.31
C LEU A 101 7.70 -2.56 5.94
N PHE A 102 6.86 -1.87 5.16
CA PHE A 102 6.09 -0.72 5.62
C PHE A 102 4.99 -1.11 6.61
N PHE A 103 4.33 -2.24 6.40
CA PHE A 103 3.39 -2.80 7.36
C PHE A 103 4.08 -3.09 8.70
N ILE A 104 5.22 -3.79 8.68
CA ILE A 104 5.97 -4.10 9.90
C ILE A 104 6.49 -2.83 10.59
N LEU A 105 6.89 -1.82 9.83
CA LEU A 105 7.26 -0.51 10.37
C LEU A 105 6.09 0.14 11.12
N GLY A 106 4.89 0.13 10.53
CA GLY A 106 3.67 0.61 11.16
C GLY A 106 3.32 -0.13 12.45
N TYR A 107 3.37 -1.46 12.39
CA TYR A 107 3.18 -2.32 13.56
C TYR A 107 4.17 -2.00 14.68
N TYR A 108 5.45 -1.82 14.32
CA TYR A 108 6.50 -1.44 15.26
C TYR A 108 6.25 -0.09 15.92
N ILE A 109 5.84 0.93 15.15
CA ILE A 109 5.46 2.26 15.67
C ILE A 109 4.35 2.13 16.71
N GLY A 110 3.33 1.31 16.43
CA GLY A 110 2.24 1.03 17.37
C GLY A 110 2.74 0.40 18.68
N LYS A 111 3.61 -0.60 18.55
CA LYS A 111 4.22 -1.29 19.69
C LYS A 111 5.06 -0.37 20.57
N GLN A 112 5.83 0.54 19.97
CA GLN A 112 6.64 1.52 20.70
C GLN A 112 5.81 2.65 21.33
N ASN A 113 4.64 2.96 20.79
CA ASN A 113 3.81 4.07 21.25
C ASN A 113 2.38 3.62 21.63
N PRO A 114 2.19 2.92 22.76
CA PRO A 114 0.88 2.42 23.18
C PRO A 114 -0.19 3.50 23.35
N LYS A 115 0.21 4.76 23.61
CA LYS A 115 -0.70 5.90 23.71
C LYS A 115 -1.43 6.17 22.38
N VAL A 116 -0.74 6.00 21.25
CA VAL A 116 -1.35 6.12 19.91
C VAL A 116 -2.36 5.00 19.69
N ALA A 117 -2.01 3.77 20.12
CA ALA A 117 -2.91 2.61 20.03
C ALA A 117 -4.17 2.75 20.92
N ASN A 118 -4.05 3.43 22.07
CA ASN A 118 -5.19 3.62 22.98
C ASN A 118 -6.19 4.69 22.49
N ASN A 119 -5.77 5.63 21.63
CA ASN A 119 -6.66 6.63 21.04
C ASN A 119 -7.22 6.16 19.69
N LYS A 120 -8.05 5.11 19.73
CA LYS A 120 -8.66 4.49 18.55
C LYS A 120 -9.41 5.50 17.67
N LYS A 121 -10.09 6.48 18.27
CA LYS A 121 -10.82 7.53 17.54
C LYS A 121 -9.88 8.40 16.71
N ALA A 122 -8.81 8.90 17.31
CA ALA A 122 -7.82 9.71 16.59
C ALA A 122 -7.13 8.88 15.49
N PHE A 123 -6.79 7.63 15.79
CA PHE A 123 -6.22 6.70 14.79
C PHE A 123 -7.17 6.49 13.60
N SER A 124 -8.46 6.21 13.84
CA SER A 124 -9.44 6.02 12.76
C SER A 124 -9.60 7.26 11.89
N ILE A 125 -9.60 8.46 12.48
CA ILE A 125 -9.66 9.72 11.73
C ILE A 125 -8.41 9.87 10.86
N LEU A 126 -7.22 9.67 11.43
CA LEU A 126 -5.96 9.72 10.69
C LEU A 126 -5.94 8.70 9.54
N PHE A 127 -6.36 7.46 9.82
CA PHE A 127 -6.42 6.38 8.84
C PHE A 127 -7.30 6.76 7.63
N LEU A 128 -8.49 7.30 7.89
CA LEU A 128 -9.41 7.73 6.84
C LEU A 128 -8.86 8.92 6.04
N LEU A 129 -8.32 9.93 6.72
CA LEU A 129 -7.78 11.13 6.05
C LEU A 129 -6.59 10.79 5.14
N VAL A 130 -5.67 9.94 5.61
CA VAL A 130 -4.50 9.58 4.82
C VAL A 130 -4.90 8.71 3.63
N ASN A 131 -5.73 7.67 3.81
CA ASN A 131 -6.17 6.85 2.68
C ASN A 131 -7.02 7.64 1.67
N ALA A 132 -7.87 8.58 2.14
CA ALA A 132 -8.57 9.49 1.26
C ALA A 132 -7.61 10.40 0.47
N SER A 133 -6.53 10.87 1.11
CA SER A 133 -5.50 11.65 0.43
C SER A 133 -4.76 10.84 -0.63
N VAL A 134 -4.41 9.58 -0.36
CA VAL A 134 -3.80 8.66 -1.33
C VAL A 134 -4.71 8.49 -2.54
N VAL A 135 -5.99 8.15 -2.33
CA VAL A 135 -6.97 8.01 -3.41
C VAL A 135 -7.11 9.31 -4.22
N TYR A 136 -7.21 10.45 -3.54
CA TYR A 136 -7.33 11.76 -4.19
C TYR A 136 -6.09 12.09 -5.03
N THR A 137 -4.89 11.84 -4.51
CA THR A 137 -3.64 12.09 -5.21
C THR A 137 -3.53 11.20 -6.45
N THR A 138 -3.85 9.91 -6.34
CA THR A 138 -3.86 9.00 -7.50
C THR A 138 -4.87 9.46 -8.56
N TYR A 139 -6.10 9.81 -8.14
CA TYR A 139 -7.11 10.39 -9.02
C TYR A 139 -6.58 11.65 -9.74
N TYR A 140 -5.97 12.57 -8.99
CA TYR A 140 -5.47 13.83 -9.53
C TYR A 140 -4.38 13.60 -10.59
N ILE A 141 -3.41 12.74 -10.28
CA ILE A 141 -2.29 12.41 -11.16
C ILE A 141 -2.82 11.80 -12.46
N GLU A 142 -3.68 10.80 -12.38
CA GLU A 142 -4.20 10.14 -13.58
C GLU A 142 -5.04 11.04 -14.47
N ASN A 143 -5.83 11.95 -13.88
CA ASN A 143 -6.77 12.77 -14.65
C ASN A 143 -6.22 14.13 -15.10
N ASN A 144 -5.07 14.58 -14.59
CA ASN A 144 -4.50 15.90 -14.94
C ASN A 144 -3.06 15.85 -15.47
N ILE A 145 -2.30 14.81 -15.12
CA ILE A 145 -0.89 14.70 -15.51
C ILE A 145 -0.74 13.76 -16.71
N TYR A 146 -1.38 12.58 -16.66
CA TYR A 146 -1.20 11.54 -17.69
C TYR A 146 -2.25 11.53 -18.81
N THR A 147 -3.27 12.39 -18.74
CA THR A 147 -4.31 12.58 -19.77
C THR A 147 -4.01 13.72 -20.75
N LYS A 148 -2.89 14.44 -20.58
CA LYS A 148 -2.36 15.41 -21.54
C LYS A 148 -1.31 14.75 -22.43
#